data_AF-Q2QQ50-F1
#
_entry.id   AF-Q2QQ50-F1
#
_cell.length_a   1.000
_cell.length_b   1.000
_cell.length_c   1.000
_cell.angle_alpha   90.00
_cell.angle_beta   90.00
_cell.angle_gamma   90.00
#
_symmetry.space_group_name_H-M   'P 1'
#
loop_
_entity.id
_entity.type
_entity.pdbx_description
1 polymer ?
#
loop_
_entity_poly.entity_id
_entity_poly.type
_entity_poly.pdbx_seq_one_letter_code
_entity_poly.pdbx_strand_id
1 'polypeptide(L)'
;MMMPLRCLSELARRRRGCCRPDHAVDAMRAGLQCLMSTCSSTKATDNHSFSNTYATSCANLPEVAPSEAPLSDMLVDSFGRFHNYLRISLTERCNLRCQYCMPAEGVELTPSSELLSHDEIIRVADLFVTSGVDKIRLTGGEPTIRKDIEDICLHLSGLKGLKTLAMTTNGLVLSKKLPRLKECGLNALNISLDTLVPAKFEFMTRRKGHSRVMESIDAAIELGFQSVKVNCVVMRGMNDDEICDFVEMTRDKPVNVRFIEFMPFDGNVWNVKKLVPYAEIMDKVVSANVLTV
;
A
#
# COMPACT_ATOMS: atom_id res chain seq x y z
N MET A 1 7.46 4.26 -3.19
CA MET A 1 8.88 4.42 -2.83
C MET A 1 8.96 5.41 -1.66
N MET A 2 9.62 5.08 -0.55
CA MET A 2 9.82 6.03 0.55
C MET A 2 11.09 6.83 0.21
N MET A 3 10.93 8.07 -0.29
CA MET A 3 12.07 8.93 -0.57
C MET A 3 12.46 9.70 0.70
N PRO A 4 13.72 9.63 1.16
CA PRO A 4 14.20 10.49 2.23
C PRO A 4 14.31 11.95 1.73
N LEU A 5 13.85 12.89 2.56
CA LEU A 5 13.72 14.34 2.29
C LEU A 5 15.04 15.04 1.89
N ARG A 6 16.20 14.40 2.03
CA ARG A 6 17.50 14.98 1.64
C ARG A 6 17.71 15.07 0.13
N CYS A 7 17.00 14.28 -0.69
CA CYS A 7 17.30 14.21 -2.14
C CYS A 7 16.71 15.36 -2.97
N LEU A 8 15.75 16.12 -2.43
CA LEU A 8 15.08 17.21 -3.17
C LEU A 8 15.88 18.53 -3.18
N SER A 9 16.75 18.75 -2.19
CA SER A 9 17.54 19.99 -2.10
C SER A 9 18.74 20.02 -3.05
N GLU A 10 19.27 18.86 -3.45
CA GLU A 10 20.39 18.75 -4.40
C GLU A 10 19.95 18.87 -5.86
N LEU A 11 18.76 18.40 -6.21
CA LEU A 11 18.20 18.53 -7.56
C LEU A 11 17.85 19.98 -7.92
N ALA A 12 17.49 20.80 -6.93
CA ALA A 12 17.21 22.22 -7.12
C ALA A 12 18.48 23.08 -7.35
N ARG A 13 19.68 22.59 -6.97
CA ARG A 13 20.95 23.34 -7.10
C ARG A 13 21.70 23.07 -8.40
N ARG A 14 21.35 22.03 -9.17
CA ARG A 14 22.06 21.66 -10.41
C ARG A 14 21.51 22.27 -11.70
N ARG A 15 20.46 23.11 -11.65
CA ARG A 15 19.98 23.86 -12.83
C ARG A 15 20.54 25.27 -12.91
N ARG A 16 21.88 25.40 -13.04
CA ARG A 16 22.53 26.55 -13.69
C ARG A 16 23.83 26.05 -14.33
N GLY A 17 23.88 26.00 -15.67
CA GLY A 17 25.14 25.89 -16.41
C GLY A 17 25.18 24.87 -17.55
N CYS A 18 24.99 25.39 -18.78
CA CYS A 18 25.71 25.06 -20.02
C CYS A 18 25.48 23.71 -20.77
N CYS A 19 24.74 23.83 -21.88
CA CYS A 19 25.08 23.51 -23.27
C CYS A 19 25.96 22.30 -23.70
N ARG A 20 25.29 21.43 -24.48
CA ARG A 20 25.67 20.76 -25.77
C ARG A 20 26.44 19.42 -25.81
N PRO A 21 26.27 18.63 -26.91
CA PRO A 21 26.21 17.14 -26.91
C PRO A 21 27.36 16.43 -27.65
N ASP A 22 27.50 15.10 -27.52
CA ASP A 22 27.72 14.14 -28.64
C ASP A 22 28.09 12.68 -28.23
N HIS A 23 27.59 11.74 -29.05
CA HIS A 23 28.13 10.42 -29.47
C HIS A 23 27.98 9.08 -28.70
N ALA A 24 27.79 8.04 -29.55
CA ALA A 24 27.88 6.57 -29.42
C ALA A 24 26.63 5.86 -28.82
N VAL A 25 25.79 5.06 -29.50
CA VAL A 25 25.86 4.10 -30.63
C VAL A 25 26.84 2.93 -30.41
N ASP A 26 26.31 1.70 -30.61
CA ASP A 26 26.91 0.36 -30.53
C ASP A 26 26.84 -0.32 -29.13
N ALA A 27 26.45 -1.59 -28.94
CA ALA A 27 26.04 -2.66 -29.82
C ALA A 27 25.34 -3.76 -28.98
N MET A 28 24.38 -4.48 -29.55
CA MET A 28 24.36 -5.95 -29.60
C MET A 28 23.04 -6.45 -30.22
N ARG A 29 23.17 -7.02 -31.42
CA ARG A 29 22.14 -7.75 -32.16
C ARG A 29 22.70 -9.13 -32.48
N ALA A 30 22.00 -10.17 -32.05
CA ALA A 30 22.02 -11.52 -32.62
C ALA A 30 20.79 -12.22 -32.00
N GLY A 31 19.89 -12.91 -32.69
CA GLY A 31 19.77 -13.29 -34.09
C GLY A 31 18.80 -14.47 -34.13
N LEU A 32 17.80 -14.45 -35.01
CA LEU A 32 17.36 -15.59 -35.83
C LEU A 32 16.08 -15.20 -36.61
N GLN A 33 16.19 -15.23 -37.94
CA GLN A 33 15.11 -15.23 -38.92
C GLN A 33 15.03 -16.62 -39.55
N CYS A 34 13.83 -17.01 -39.98
CA CYS A 34 13.43 -17.90 -41.09
C CYS A 34 12.21 -18.74 -40.64
N LEU A 35 11.10 -18.91 -41.38
CA LEU A 35 10.85 -18.86 -42.82
C LEU A 35 9.41 -18.42 -43.12
N MET A 36 9.23 -17.66 -44.20
CA MET A 36 7.98 -17.48 -44.95
C MET A 36 7.99 -18.41 -46.17
N SER A 37 6.84 -18.98 -46.57
CA SER A 37 6.51 -19.47 -47.93
C SER A 37 5.00 -19.76 -48.02
N THR A 38 4.20 -18.88 -48.66
CA THR A 38 3.60 -18.98 -50.02
C THR A 38 2.53 -20.07 -50.19
N CYS A 39 1.24 -19.70 -50.25
CA CYS A 39 0.39 -19.47 -51.46
C CYS A 39 -0.08 -20.74 -52.21
N SER A 40 -1.41 -20.95 -52.31
CA SER A 40 -2.20 -20.92 -53.57
C SER A 40 -3.54 -21.68 -53.48
N SER A 41 -4.54 -21.14 -54.20
CA SER A 41 -5.95 -21.55 -54.25
C SER A 41 -6.28 -22.48 -55.42
N THR A 42 -7.32 -23.33 -55.31
CA THR A 42 -8.14 -23.86 -56.43
C THR A 42 -9.54 -24.29 -55.97
N LYS A 43 -10.50 -24.31 -56.92
CA LYS A 43 -11.97 -24.18 -56.81
C LYS A 43 -12.78 -25.49 -56.59
N ALA A 44 -13.92 -25.31 -55.88
CA ALA A 44 -15.32 -25.78 -56.07
C ALA A 44 -15.69 -27.25 -56.41
N THR A 45 -16.62 -27.82 -55.62
CA THR A 45 -17.94 -28.40 -56.04
C THR A 45 -18.80 -28.77 -54.81
N ASP A 46 -20.11 -28.54 -54.91
CA ASP A 46 -21.17 -28.76 -53.89
C ASP A 46 -21.45 -30.24 -53.56
N ASN A 47 -21.77 -30.55 -52.28
CA ASN A 47 -23.07 -31.11 -51.89
C ASN A 47 -23.21 -31.34 -50.37
N HIS A 48 -24.42 -31.07 -49.88
CA HIS A 48 -24.91 -31.22 -48.51
C HIS A 48 -24.70 -32.62 -47.89
N SER A 49 -24.20 -32.68 -46.65
CA SER A 49 -24.87 -33.34 -45.53
C SER A 49 -24.10 -33.13 -44.21
N PHE A 50 -24.87 -33.14 -43.12
CA PHE A 50 -24.55 -32.70 -41.77
C PHE A 50 -23.26 -33.29 -41.16
N SER A 51 -22.42 -32.41 -40.63
CA SER A 51 -21.36 -32.74 -39.66
C SER A 51 -21.31 -31.68 -38.56
N ASN A 52 -21.68 -32.08 -37.34
CA ASN A 52 -21.37 -31.32 -36.14
C ASN A 52 -19.88 -31.49 -35.85
N THR A 53 -19.08 -30.46 -36.15
CA THR A 53 -17.69 -30.36 -35.65
C THR A 53 -17.37 -28.93 -35.29
N TYR A 54 -16.80 -28.78 -34.11
CA TYR A 54 -16.32 -27.55 -33.48
C TYR A 54 -15.39 -26.77 -34.41
N ALA A 55 -15.70 -25.50 -34.65
CA ALA A 55 -14.77 -24.54 -35.25
C ALA A 55 -14.91 -23.18 -34.55
N THR A 56 -13.82 -22.76 -33.91
CA THR A 56 -13.64 -21.48 -33.25
C THR A 56 -13.63 -20.37 -34.31
N SER A 57 -14.73 -19.63 -34.43
CA SER A 57 -14.84 -18.47 -35.31
C SER A 57 -14.57 -17.19 -34.51
N CYS A 58 -13.43 -16.54 -34.79
CA CYS A 58 -13.12 -15.20 -34.32
C CYS A 58 -14.10 -14.18 -34.94
N ALA A 59 -15.14 -13.82 -34.19
CA ALA A 59 -15.97 -12.67 -34.51
C ALA A 59 -15.28 -11.39 -34.01
N ASN A 60 -14.96 -10.48 -34.93
CA ASN A 60 -14.45 -9.14 -34.63
C ASN A 60 -15.46 -8.37 -33.78
N LEU A 61 -15.07 -8.01 -32.57
CA LEU A 61 -15.79 -7.05 -31.73
C LEU A 61 -15.31 -5.62 -32.07
N PRO A 62 -16.20 -4.62 -32.07
CA PRO A 62 -15.87 -3.25 -32.43
C PRO A 62 -14.86 -2.64 -31.44
N GLU A 63 -13.82 -2.03 -31.98
CA GLU A 63 -12.73 -1.39 -31.25
C GLU A 63 -13.28 -0.15 -30.51
N VAL A 64 -13.53 -0.29 -29.21
CA VAL A 64 -13.82 0.84 -28.33
C VAL A 64 -12.50 1.51 -28.00
N ALA A 65 -12.27 2.70 -28.56
CA ALA A 65 -11.10 3.52 -28.26
C ALA A 65 -11.05 3.82 -26.75
N PRO A 66 -9.93 3.58 -26.04
CA PRO A 66 -9.81 3.98 -24.66
C PRO A 66 -9.68 5.50 -24.60
N SER A 67 -10.72 6.19 -24.11
CA SER A 67 -10.59 7.56 -23.64
C SER A 67 -9.96 7.53 -22.24
N GLU A 68 -8.64 7.36 -22.17
CA GLU A 68 -7.89 7.63 -20.95
C GLU A 68 -6.91 8.75 -21.22
N ALA A 69 -7.00 9.81 -20.41
CA ALA A 69 -6.02 10.88 -20.43
C ALA A 69 -4.61 10.27 -20.31
N PRO A 70 -3.62 10.75 -21.07
CA PRO A 70 -2.30 10.13 -21.12
C PRO A 70 -1.72 10.10 -19.70
N LEU A 71 -1.47 8.90 -19.19
CA LEU A 71 -0.72 8.70 -17.94
C LEU A 71 0.61 9.43 -18.10
N SER A 72 0.94 10.29 -17.14
CA SER A 72 2.22 11.01 -17.19
C SER A 72 3.37 10.01 -17.08
N ASP A 73 4.25 10.00 -18.08
CA ASP A 73 5.50 9.22 -18.07
C ASP A 73 6.35 9.52 -16.81
N MET A 74 6.10 10.64 -16.12
CA MET A 74 6.79 11.01 -14.88
C MET A 74 6.55 10.06 -13.71
N LEU A 75 5.49 9.26 -13.73
CA LEU A 75 5.19 8.27 -12.68
C LEU A 75 5.65 6.86 -13.03
N VAL A 76 6.33 6.68 -14.17
CA VAL A 76 6.93 5.40 -14.56
C VAL A 76 8.41 5.42 -14.22
N ASP A 77 8.87 4.45 -13.43
CA ASP A 77 10.29 4.35 -13.11
C ASP A 77 11.12 3.66 -14.20
N SER A 78 12.43 3.58 -14.00
CA SER A 78 13.37 2.94 -14.94
C SER A 78 13.15 1.43 -15.14
N PHE A 79 12.31 0.80 -14.32
CA PHE A 79 11.91 -0.60 -14.46
C PHE A 79 10.54 -0.75 -15.13
N GLY A 80 9.93 0.35 -15.60
CA GLY A 80 8.62 0.35 -16.25
C GLY A 80 7.44 0.22 -15.29
N ARG A 81 7.63 0.45 -13.98
CA ARG A 81 6.54 0.35 -13.00
C ARG A 81 5.81 1.68 -12.88
N PHE A 82 4.50 1.67 -13.08
CA PHE A 82 3.66 2.84 -12.85
C PHE A 82 3.37 3.04 -11.36
N HIS A 83 3.65 4.22 -10.84
CA HIS A 83 3.46 4.58 -9.44
C HIS A 83 2.15 5.36 -9.23
N ASN A 84 1.06 4.65 -9.02
CA ASN A 84 -0.27 5.24 -8.75
C ASN A 84 -0.55 5.49 -7.25
N TYR A 85 0.45 5.30 -6.38
CA TYR A 85 0.27 5.25 -4.94
C TYR A 85 1.25 6.16 -4.19
N LEU A 86 0.71 7.17 -3.51
CA LEU A 86 1.45 8.12 -2.69
C LEU A 86 1.26 7.82 -1.20
N ARG A 87 2.37 7.74 -0.44
CA ARG A 87 2.36 7.60 1.02
C ARG A 87 2.92 8.88 1.65
N ILE A 88 2.13 9.55 2.47
CA ILE A 88 2.48 10.83 3.10
C ILE A 88 2.68 10.60 4.60
N SER A 89 3.91 10.77 5.06
CA SER A 89 4.24 10.78 6.49
C SER A 89 3.95 12.15 7.07
N LEU A 90 2.91 12.26 7.89
CA LEU A 90 2.39 13.53 8.36
C LEU A 90 3.08 14.08 9.62
N THR A 91 3.70 13.20 10.40
CA THR A 91 4.34 13.53 11.67
C THR A 91 5.30 12.42 12.07
N GLU A 92 6.34 12.74 12.84
CA GLU A 92 7.24 11.75 13.47
C GLU A 92 6.76 11.36 14.88
N ARG A 93 5.84 12.15 15.46
CA ARG A 93 5.32 11.91 16.80
C ARG A 93 4.47 10.65 16.79
N CYS A 94 4.54 9.88 17.87
CA CYS A 94 3.71 8.72 18.11
C CYS A 94 3.30 8.67 19.59
N ASN A 95 2.08 8.22 19.87
CA ASN A 95 1.58 7.98 21.23
C ASN A 95 1.93 6.56 21.76
N LEU A 96 2.61 5.73 20.95
CA LEU A 96 3.18 4.44 21.34
C LEU A 96 4.72 4.47 21.34
N ARG A 97 5.33 3.45 21.95
CA ARG A 97 6.79 3.22 21.96
C ARG A 97 7.09 1.75 21.66
N CYS A 98 6.59 1.26 20.53
CA CYS A 98 6.67 -0.15 20.16
C CYS A 98 8.12 -0.62 20.11
N GLN A 99 8.42 -1.73 20.78
CA GLN A 99 9.79 -2.24 20.95
C GLN A 99 10.53 -2.45 19.61
N TYR A 100 9.81 -2.81 18.56
CA TYR A 100 10.38 -3.00 17.24
C TYR A 100 10.52 -1.71 16.43
N CYS A 101 9.81 -0.62 16.78
CA CYS A 101 9.70 0.59 15.94
C CYS A 101 10.36 1.83 16.55
N MET A 102 10.16 2.08 17.84
CA MET A 102 10.64 3.29 18.50
C MET A 102 11.30 2.95 19.85
N PRO A 103 12.49 3.50 20.14
CA PRO A 103 13.15 3.31 21.45
C PRO A 103 12.27 3.83 22.59
N ALA A 104 12.53 3.39 23.82
CA ALA A 104 11.63 3.66 24.97
C ALA A 104 11.58 5.16 25.31
N GLU A 105 12.74 5.78 25.23
CA GLU A 105 13.04 7.20 25.38
C GLU A 105 12.46 8.05 24.24
N GLY A 106 12.08 7.43 23.11
CA GLY A 106 11.64 8.13 21.91
C GLY A 106 12.81 8.58 21.03
N VAL A 107 12.49 9.29 19.96
CA VAL A 107 13.46 9.81 19.00
C VAL A 107 13.52 11.33 19.07
N GLU A 108 14.66 11.90 18.69
CA GLU A 108 14.78 13.32 18.43
C GLU A 108 13.83 13.70 17.29
N LEU A 109 13.05 14.76 17.49
CA LEU A 109 12.02 15.18 16.55
C LEU A 109 12.54 16.31 15.68
N THR A 110 12.30 16.19 14.38
CA THR A 110 12.56 17.25 13.42
C THR A 110 11.78 18.51 13.80
N PRO A 111 12.41 19.71 13.78
CA PRO A 111 11.72 20.96 14.05
C PRO A 111 10.52 21.17 13.11
N SER A 112 9.43 21.76 13.63
CA SER A 112 8.20 21.94 12.84
C SER A 112 8.39 22.73 11.54
N SER A 113 9.38 23.62 11.48
CA SER A 113 9.73 24.41 10.29
C SER A 113 10.35 23.59 9.15
N GLU A 114 10.85 22.39 9.44
CA GLU A 114 11.43 21.47 8.46
C GLU A 114 10.44 20.39 8.01
N LEU A 115 9.26 20.33 8.63
CA LEU A 115 8.17 19.44 8.24
C LEU A 115 7.26 20.14 7.23
N LEU A 116 6.68 19.36 6.32
CA LEU A 116 5.70 19.90 5.37
C LEU A 116 4.50 20.48 6.12
N SER A 117 4.22 21.74 5.82
CA SER A 117 3.02 22.44 6.27
C SER A 117 1.75 21.82 5.67
N HIS A 118 0.61 22.22 6.19
CA HIS A 118 -0.71 21.83 5.70
C HIS A 118 -0.85 22.09 4.18
N ASP A 119 -0.55 23.32 3.76
CA ASP A 119 -0.69 23.75 2.37
C ASP A 119 0.30 23.04 1.43
N GLU A 120 1.52 22.76 1.90
CA GLU A 120 2.50 22.00 1.13
C GLU A 120 2.07 20.55 0.92
N ILE A 121 1.46 19.92 1.93
CA ILE A 121 0.93 18.55 1.81
C ILE A 121 -0.17 18.51 0.75
N ILE A 122 -1.12 19.44 0.79
CA ILE A 122 -2.22 19.51 -0.19
C ILE A 122 -1.65 19.75 -1.59
N ARG A 123 -0.74 20.72 -1.73
CA ARG A 123 -0.11 21.05 -3.01
C ARG A 123 0.63 19.86 -3.61
N VAL A 124 1.43 19.15 -2.81
CA VAL A 124 2.16 17.97 -3.29
C VAL A 124 1.19 16.86 -3.69
N ALA A 125 0.16 16.60 -2.89
CA ALA A 125 -0.84 15.61 -3.20
C ALA A 125 -1.59 15.92 -4.51
N ASP A 126 -2.02 17.17 -4.71
CA ASP A 126 -2.71 17.62 -5.93
C ASP A 126 -1.85 17.41 -7.19
N LEU A 127 -0.56 17.74 -7.12
CA LEU A 127 0.38 17.50 -8.22
C LEU A 127 0.51 16.01 -8.58
N PHE A 128 0.60 15.15 -7.56
CA PHE A 128 0.69 13.70 -7.77
C PHE A 128 -0.62 13.13 -8.33
N VAL A 129 -1.77 13.55 -7.80
CA VAL A 129 -3.09 13.08 -8.27
C VAL A 129 -3.34 13.52 -9.70
N THR A 130 -3.04 14.77 -10.03
CA THR A 130 -3.11 15.29 -11.41
C THR A 130 -2.17 14.54 -12.36
N SER A 131 -1.07 13.99 -11.86
CA SER A 131 -0.13 13.19 -12.65
C SER A 131 -0.53 11.72 -12.83
N GLY A 132 -1.59 11.25 -12.14
CA GLY A 132 -2.12 9.89 -12.27
C GLY A 132 -2.10 9.04 -10.98
N VAL A 133 -1.71 9.61 -9.82
CA VAL A 133 -1.89 8.92 -8.53
C VAL A 133 -3.38 8.85 -8.18
N ASP A 134 -3.91 7.65 -8.01
CA ASP A 134 -5.32 7.45 -7.64
C ASP A 134 -5.50 6.97 -6.20
N LYS A 135 -4.40 6.79 -5.46
CA LYS A 135 -4.42 6.38 -4.05
C LYS A 135 -3.41 7.16 -3.21
N ILE A 136 -3.90 7.71 -2.09
CA ILE A 136 -3.09 8.33 -1.05
C ILE A 136 -3.21 7.54 0.25
N ARG A 137 -2.09 7.30 0.94
CA ARG A 137 -2.08 6.80 2.31
C ARG A 137 -1.41 7.77 3.26
N LEU A 138 -2.16 8.17 4.27
CA LEU A 138 -1.71 8.95 5.41
C LEU A 138 -1.08 8.02 6.46
N THR A 139 0.11 8.39 6.92
CA THR A 139 0.91 7.65 7.92
C THR A 139 1.66 8.68 8.79
N GLY A 140 2.54 8.21 9.67
CA GLY A 140 3.57 9.02 10.32
C GLY A 140 4.34 8.15 11.30
N GLY A 141 4.62 8.70 12.46
CA GLY A 141 4.51 7.97 13.72
C GLY A 141 3.05 7.55 13.90
N GLU A 142 2.20 8.44 14.41
CA GLU A 142 0.75 8.22 14.48
C GLU A 142 -0.02 9.39 13.86
N PRO A 143 -0.68 9.23 12.69
CA PRO A 143 -1.36 10.34 12.03
C PRO A 143 -2.50 10.96 12.86
N THR A 144 -3.19 10.18 13.69
CA THR A 144 -4.37 10.66 14.43
C THR A 144 -4.05 11.64 15.57
N ILE A 145 -2.78 11.81 15.94
CA ILE A 145 -2.37 12.85 16.91
C ILE A 145 -2.17 14.23 16.27
N ARG A 146 -2.10 14.29 14.93
CA ARG A 146 -1.96 15.55 14.20
C ARG A 146 -3.29 16.30 14.27
N LYS A 147 -3.23 17.58 14.68
CA LYS A 147 -4.44 18.37 15.02
C LYS A 147 -5.34 18.63 13.82
N ASP A 148 -4.74 18.91 12.67
CA ASP A 148 -5.37 19.23 11.39
C ASP A 148 -5.64 17.99 10.51
N ILE A 149 -5.62 16.76 11.07
CA ILE A 149 -5.78 15.53 10.29
C ILE A 149 -7.12 15.45 9.54
N GLU A 150 -8.19 15.93 10.17
CA GLU A 150 -9.54 15.95 9.59
C GLU A 150 -9.60 16.93 8.40
N ASP A 151 -9.01 18.11 8.55
CA ASP A 151 -8.92 19.12 7.48
C ASP A 151 -8.06 18.62 6.31
N ILE A 152 -6.94 17.94 6.59
CA ILE A 152 -6.12 17.31 5.55
C ILE A 152 -6.96 16.28 4.79
N CYS A 153 -7.70 15.40 5.50
CA CYS A 153 -8.54 14.41 4.83
C CYS A 153 -9.60 15.08 3.95
N LEU A 154 -10.25 16.13 4.44
CA LEU A 154 -11.29 16.86 3.72
C LEU A 154 -10.77 17.49 2.41
N HIS A 155 -9.59 18.11 2.44
CA HIS A 155 -8.99 18.69 1.23
C HIS A 155 -8.55 17.60 0.24
N LEU A 156 -7.93 16.53 0.74
CA LEU A 156 -7.44 15.46 -0.10
C LEU A 156 -8.57 14.68 -0.78
N SER A 157 -9.70 14.45 -0.09
CA SER A 157 -10.85 13.78 -0.69
C SER A 157 -11.54 14.58 -1.79
N GLY A 158 -11.34 15.90 -1.82
CA GLY A 158 -11.81 16.78 -2.90
C GLY A 158 -10.96 16.74 -4.17
N LEU A 159 -9.79 16.07 -4.16
CA LEU A 159 -8.90 16.02 -5.33
C LEU A 159 -9.50 15.16 -6.44
N LYS A 160 -9.71 15.77 -7.61
CA LYS A 160 -10.26 15.07 -8.79
C LYS A 160 -9.28 14.00 -9.26
N GLY A 161 -9.74 12.76 -9.33
CA GLY A 161 -8.93 11.60 -9.74
C GLY A 161 -8.47 10.73 -8.57
N LEU A 162 -8.54 11.22 -7.32
CA LEU A 162 -8.27 10.40 -6.14
C LEU A 162 -9.44 9.43 -5.89
N LYS A 163 -9.16 8.13 -5.95
CA LYS A 163 -10.14 7.06 -5.70
C LYS A 163 -10.10 6.56 -4.26
N THR A 164 -8.91 6.51 -3.67
CA THR A 164 -8.73 5.94 -2.32
C THR A 164 -7.92 6.87 -1.44
N LEU A 165 -8.54 7.32 -0.35
CA LEU A 165 -7.86 7.98 0.76
C LEU A 165 -7.79 7.00 1.93
N ALA A 166 -6.58 6.52 2.20
CA ALA A 166 -6.31 5.52 3.21
C ALA A 166 -5.52 6.08 4.40
N MET A 167 -5.65 5.45 5.56
CA MET A 167 -4.83 5.77 6.74
C MET A 167 -4.20 4.50 7.32
N THR A 168 -2.95 4.59 7.78
CA THR A 168 -2.34 3.61 8.69
C THR A 168 -2.19 4.22 10.06
N THR A 169 -2.75 3.58 11.08
CA THR A 169 -2.80 4.07 12.46
C THR A 169 -2.68 2.90 13.43
N ASN A 170 -2.19 3.16 14.64
CA ASN A 170 -2.23 2.19 15.75
C ASN A 170 -3.63 2.06 16.39
N GLY A 171 -4.59 2.90 16.00
CA GLY A 171 -5.97 2.78 16.44
C GLY A 171 -6.29 3.36 17.83
N LEU A 172 -5.33 3.73 18.67
CA LEU A 172 -5.61 4.08 20.07
C LEU A 172 -6.65 5.20 20.27
N VAL A 173 -6.61 6.23 19.44
CA VAL A 173 -7.52 7.39 19.51
C VAL A 173 -8.49 7.41 18.33
N LEU A 174 -8.48 6.36 17.50
CA LEU A 174 -9.14 6.35 16.22
C LEU A 174 -10.67 6.35 16.37
N SER A 175 -11.24 5.52 17.25
CA SER A 175 -12.68 5.39 17.46
C SER A 175 -13.41 6.74 17.61
N LYS A 176 -12.83 7.67 18.38
CA LYS A 176 -13.39 9.02 18.59
C LYS A 176 -13.34 9.93 17.35
N LYS A 177 -12.42 9.68 16.43
CA LYS A 177 -12.20 10.48 15.21
C LYS A 177 -12.85 9.87 13.97
N LEU A 178 -13.16 8.57 13.99
CA LEU A 178 -13.68 7.84 12.82
C LEU A 178 -14.90 8.47 12.17
N PRO A 179 -15.95 8.90 12.90
CA PRO A 179 -17.13 9.48 12.26
C PRO A 179 -16.76 10.69 11.41
N ARG A 180 -15.97 11.61 11.99
CA ARG A 180 -15.53 12.82 11.31
C ARG A 180 -14.56 12.54 10.17
N LEU A 181 -13.61 11.63 10.36
CA LEU A 181 -12.68 11.22 9.29
C LEU A 181 -13.42 10.59 8.10
N LYS A 182 -14.48 9.81 8.35
CA LYS A 182 -15.32 9.24 7.30
C LYS A 182 -16.09 10.33 6.55
N GLU A 183 -16.67 11.31 7.24
CA GLU A 183 -17.30 12.48 6.63
C GLU A 183 -16.30 13.27 5.76
N CYS A 184 -15.05 13.38 6.19
CA CYS A 184 -13.96 14.01 5.44
C CYS A 184 -13.48 13.17 4.24
N GLY A 185 -14.08 12.01 3.96
CA GLY A 185 -13.80 11.18 2.78
C GLY A 185 -12.73 10.11 2.97
N LEU A 186 -12.27 9.84 4.21
CA LEU A 186 -11.43 8.68 4.49
C LEU A 186 -12.22 7.40 4.23
N ASN A 187 -11.70 6.50 3.39
CA ASN A 187 -12.45 5.33 2.94
C ASN A 187 -11.74 3.97 3.14
N ALA A 188 -10.46 3.97 3.51
CA ALA A 188 -9.71 2.74 3.78
C ALA A 188 -8.82 2.84 5.03
N LEU A 189 -8.80 1.79 5.84
CA LEU A 189 -8.06 1.75 7.10
C LEU A 189 -7.08 0.56 7.14
N ASN A 190 -5.87 0.84 7.60
CA ASN A 190 -4.94 -0.16 8.11
C ASN A 190 -4.72 0.14 9.61
N ILE A 191 -5.17 -0.76 10.47
CA ILE A 191 -4.97 -0.66 11.92
C ILE A 191 -3.84 -1.61 12.30
N SER A 192 -2.77 -1.09 12.91
CA SER A 192 -1.67 -1.91 13.40
C SER A 192 -2.04 -2.50 14.77
N LEU A 193 -2.09 -3.83 14.85
CA LEU A 193 -2.35 -4.59 16.07
C LEU A 193 -1.53 -5.88 16.01
N ASP A 194 -0.54 -5.99 16.89
CA ASP A 194 0.43 -7.09 16.84
C ASP A 194 0.11 -8.23 17.82
N THR A 195 -0.95 -8.11 18.63
CA THR A 195 -1.36 -9.16 19.59
C THR A 195 -2.81 -8.93 20.00
N LEU A 196 -3.54 -10.02 20.26
CA LEU A 196 -4.90 -10.03 20.80
C LEU A 196 -4.91 -10.12 22.33
N VAL A 197 -3.74 -10.32 22.95
CA VAL A 197 -3.57 -10.43 24.41
C VAL A 197 -3.24 -9.05 25.00
N PRO A 198 -4.08 -8.47 25.87
CA PRO A 198 -3.87 -7.13 26.42
C PRO A 198 -2.52 -6.92 27.13
N ALA A 199 -2.04 -7.93 27.86
CA ALA A 199 -0.76 -7.85 28.57
C ALA A 199 0.43 -7.82 27.61
N LYS A 200 0.39 -8.63 26.54
CA LYS A 200 1.40 -8.59 25.46
C LYS A 200 1.36 -7.26 24.73
N PHE A 201 0.17 -6.68 24.50
CA PHE A 201 0.04 -5.36 23.87
C PHE A 201 0.78 -4.29 24.68
N GLU A 202 0.56 -4.24 26.00
CA GLU A 202 1.24 -3.27 26.86
C GLU A 202 2.75 -3.49 26.87
N PHE A 203 3.19 -4.75 26.90
CA PHE A 203 4.61 -5.09 26.81
C PHE A 203 5.24 -4.61 25.48
N MET A 204 4.62 -4.98 24.35
CA MET A 204 5.14 -4.69 23.01
C MET A 204 5.11 -3.19 22.69
N THR A 205 4.07 -2.47 23.11
CA THR A 205 3.86 -1.05 22.77
C THR A 205 4.34 -0.08 23.85
N ARG A 206 4.66 -0.59 25.04
CA ARG A 206 5.01 0.14 26.28
C ARG A 206 3.91 1.09 26.76
N ARG A 207 2.66 0.85 26.37
CA ARG A 207 1.48 1.66 26.71
C ARG A 207 0.24 0.77 26.81
N LYS A 208 -0.69 1.15 27.68
CA LYS A 208 -2.03 0.55 27.72
C LYS A 208 -2.88 1.03 26.54
N GLY A 209 -3.91 0.27 26.21
CA GLY A 209 -4.94 0.70 25.26
C GLY A 209 -5.39 -0.35 24.26
N HIS A 210 -5.06 -1.62 24.45
CA HIS A 210 -5.54 -2.74 23.63
C HIS A 210 -7.05 -2.67 23.36
N SER A 211 -7.87 -2.49 24.42
CA SER A 211 -9.34 -2.39 24.27
C SER A 211 -9.76 -1.26 23.34
N ARG A 212 -9.07 -0.12 23.39
CA ARG A 212 -9.36 1.04 22.53
C ARG A 212 -9.01 0.79 21.06
N VAL A 213 -8.00 -0.04 20.79
CA VAL A 213 -7.69 -0.48 19.42
C VAL A 213 -8.78 -1.41 18.93
N MET A 214 -9.22 -2.37 19.74
CA MET A 214 -10.35 -3.25 19.41
C MET A 214 -11.64 -2.46 19.15
N GLU A 215 -11.98 -1.52 20.03
CA GLU A 215 -13.11 -0.58 19.83
C GLU A 215 -13.00 0.19 18.51
N SER A 216 -11.79 0.54 18.08
CA SER A 216 -11.59 1.26 16.82
C SER A 216 -11.72 0.37 15.59
N ILE A 217 -11.38 -0.92 15.71
CA ILE A 217 -11.65 -1.91 14.67
C ILE A 217 -13.16 -2.11 14.54
N ASP A 218 -13.84 -2.33 15.66
CA ASP A 218 -15.29 -2.57 15.69
C ASP A 218 -16.06 -1.34 15.19
N ALA A 219 -15.72 -0.13 15.66
CA ALA A 219 -16.33 1.11 15.17
C ALA A 219 -16.09 1.35 13.66
N ALA A 220 -14.94 0.94 13.12
CA ALA A 220 -14.68 1.06 11.68
C ALA A 220 -15.58 0.11 10.86
N ILE A 221 -15.83 -1.09 11.37
CA ILE A 221 -16.75 -2.07 10.78
C ILE A 221 -18.18 -1.53 10.83
N GLU A 222 -18.63 -1.10 12.01
CA GLU A 222 -19.99 -0.58 12.25
C GLU A 222 -20.30 0.65 11.40
N LEU A 223 -19.33 1.56 11.26
CA LEU A 223 -19.47 2.72 10.39
C LEU A 223 -19.51 2.33 8.90
N GLY A 224 -19.18 1.09 8.52
CA GLY A 224 -19.22 0.62 7.13
C GLY A 224 -18.04 1.14 6.31
N PHE A 225 -16.81 1.09 6.84
CA PHE A 225 -15.62 1.28 6.02
C PHE A 225 -15.48 0.11 5.02
N GLN A 226 -15.26 0.42 3.75
CA GLN A 226 -15.18 -0.59 2.68
C GLN A 226 -13.99 -1.56 2.85
N SER A 227 -12.92 -1.10 3.51
CA SER A 227 -11.71 -1.88 3.72
C SER A 227 -11.12 -1.59 5.10
N VAL A 228 -11.35 -2.49 6.05
CA VAL A 228 -10.67 -2.51 7.35
C VAL A 228 -9.63 -3.62 7.35
N LYS A 229 -8.35 -3.24 7.44
CA LYS A 229 -7.22 -4.19 7.45
C LYS A 229 -6.51 -4.13 8.79
N VAL A 230 -6.22 -5.27 9.38
CA VAL A 230 -5.40 -5.39 10.57
C VAL A 230 -4.01 -5.85 10.16
N ASN A 231 -2.99 -5.07 10.50
CA ASN A 231 -1.59 -5.42 10.22
C ASN A 231 -0.94 -5.92 11.51
N CYS A 232 -0.39 -7.13 11.46
CA CYS A 232 0.32 -7.77 12.56
C CYS A 232 1.74 -8.12 12.11
N VAL A 233 2.75 -7.51 12.75
CA VAL A 233 4.15 -7.88 12.55
C VAL A 233 4.44 -9.10 13.42
N VAL A 234 4.72 -10.24 12.79
CA VAL A 234 4.95 -11.50 13.50
C VAL A 234 6.40 -11.61 13.92
N MET A 235 6.62 -11.84 15.21
CA MET A 235 7.92 -11.99 15.85
C MET A 235 7.96 -13.26 16.69
N ARG A 236 8.98 -14.08 16.44
CA ARG A 236 9.20 -15.34 17.14
C ARG A 236 9.39 -15.12 18.64
N GLY A 237 8.69 -15.93 19.45
CA GLY A 237 8.72 -15.88 20.91
C GLY A 237 7.98 -14.68 21.48
N MET A 238 7.16 -13.99 20.68
CA MET A 238 6.39 -12.83 21.11
C MET A 238 4.90 -13.02 20.87
N ASN A 239 4.52 -13.15 19.59
CA ASN A 239 3.13 -13.22 19.13
C ASN A 239 2.93 -14.27 18.03
N ASP A 240 3.95 -15.10 17.74
CA ASP A 240 3.86 -16.14 16.72
C ASP A 240 3.00 -17.34 17.15
N ASP A 241 2.60 -17.39 18.41
CA ASP A 241 1.59 -18.27 18.98
C ASP A 241 0.15 -17.82 18.67
N GLU A 242 -0.07 -16.53 18.37
CA GLU A 242 -1.40 -15.94 18.15
C GLU A 242 -1.84 -15.92 16.67
N ILE A 243 -1.04 -16.50 15.75
CA ILE A 243 -1.32 -16.49 14.30
C ILE A 243 -2.72 -17.05 14.02
N CYS A 244 -3.05 -18.20 14.61
CA CYS A 244 -4.35 -18.84 14.41
C CYS A 244 -5.50 -18.04 15.06
N ASP A 245 -5.26 -17.39 16.20
CA ASP A 245 -6.27 -16.56 16.86
C ASP A 245 -6.64 -15.34 16.00
N PHE A 246 -5.64 -14.75 15.33
CA PHE A 246 -5.85 -13.68 14.36
C PHE A 246 -6.60 -14.17 13.11
N VAL A 247 -6.36 -15.39 12.64
CA VAL A 247 -7.13 -15.98 11.54
C VAL A 247 -8.59 -16.19 12.00
N GLU A 248 -8.79 -16.74 13.18
CA GLU A 248 -10.12 -16.99 13.75
C GLU A 248 -10.92 -15.70 13.92
N MET A 249 -10.29 -14.57 14.26
CA MET A 249 -10.94 -13.25 14.29
C MET A 249 -11.64 -12.89 12.96
N THR A 250 -11.14 -13.39 11.82
CA THR A 250 -11.74 -13.13 10.50
C THR A 250 -12.99 -13.95 10.21
N ARG A 251 -13.32 -14.94 11.05
CA ARG A 251 -14.54 -15.76 10.91
C ARG A 251 -15.80 -14.92 11.08
N ASP A 252 -15.82 -14.09 12.12
CA ASP A 252 -17.01 -13.33 12.52
C ASP A 252 -16.95 -11.85 12.15
N LYS A 253 -15.75 -11.32 11.87
CA LYS A 253 -15.54 -9.90 11.57
C LYS A 253 -15.09 -9.72 10.12
N PRO A 254 -15.68 -8.77 9.36
CA PRO A 254 -15.29 -8.49 7.98
C PRO A 254 -13.99 -7.66 7.93
N VAL A 255 -12.91 -8.22 8.48
CA VAL A 255 -11.58 -7.63 8.55
C VAL A 255 -10.58 -8.48 7.79
N ASN A 256 -9.64 -7.83 7.11
CA ASN A 256 -8.52 -8.53 6.47
C ASN A 256 -7.29 -8.45 7.37
N VAL A 257 -6.91 -9.57 7.97
CA VAL A 257 -5.64 -9.66 8.71
C VAL A 257 -4.48 -9.89 7.75
N ARG A 258 -3.40 -9.14 7.94
CA ARG A 258 -2.15 -9.29 7.20
C ARG A 258 -0.99 -9.48 8.17
N PHE A 259 -0.40 -10.66 8.08
CA PHE A 259 0.87 -10.95 8.73
C PHE A 259 2.01 -10.31 7.94
N ILE A 260 2.91 -9.64 8.65
CA ILE A 260 4.07 -8.95 8.10
C ILE A 260 5.31 -9.57 8.72
N GLU A 261 6.25 -9.96 7.89
CA GLU A 261 7.54 -10.47 8.35
C GLU A 261 8.33 -9.37 9.07
N PHE A 262 9.00 -9.73 10.16
CA PHE A 262 9.84 -8.81 10.89
C PHE A 262 11.08 -8.41 10.08
N MET A 263 11.07 -7.20 9.53
CA MET A 263 12.14 -6.67 8.66
C MET A 263 13.18 -5.82 9.42
N PRO A 264 14.44 -5.80 8.95
CA PRO A 264 15.47 -4.92 9.51
C PRO A 264 15.21 -3.45 9.11
N PHE A 265 15.39 -2.53 10.05
CA PHE A 265 15.48 -1.10 9.75
C PHE A 265 16.36 -0.39 10.78
N ASP A 266 16.92 0.76 10.39
CA ASP A 266 17.79 1.54 11.28
C ASP A 266 17.07 1.87 12.60
N GLY A 267 17.70 1.49 13.72
CA GLY A 267 17.19 1.73 15.07
C GLY A 267 16.38 0.58 15.69
N ASN A 268 16.13 -0.52 14.97
CA ASN A 268 15.60 -1.74 15.61
C ASN A 268 16.72 -2.75 15.92
N VAL A 269 16.59 -3.47 17.04
CA VAL A 269 17.49 -4.59 17.38
C VAL A 269 17.04 -5.83 16.60
N TRP A 270 17.11 -5.74 15.28
CA TRP A 270 16.69 -6.83 14.40
C TRP A 270 17.59 -8.05 14.57
N ASN A 271 16.98 -9.23 14.50
CA ASN A 271 17.67 -10.49 14.64
C ASN A 271 16.93 -11.53 13.81
N VAL A 272 17.63 -12.23 12.91
CA VAL A 272 17.09 -13.33 12.09
C VAL A 272 16.35 -14.35 12.95
N LYS A 273 16.80 -14.61 14.18
CA LYS A 273 16.14 -15.55 15.11
C LYS A 273 14.72 -15.13 15.49
N LYS A 274 14.38 -13.85 15.35
CA LYS A 274 13.03 -13.32 15.61
C LYS A 274 12.12 -13.34 14.38
N LEU A 275 12.66 -13.61 13.18
CA LEU A 275 11.87 -13.72 11.95
C LEU A 275 11.04 -15.00 11.97
N VAL A 276 9.78 -14.88 11.55
CA VAL A 276 8.90 -15.99 11.20
C VAL A 276 8.56 -15.84 9.70
N PRO A 277 9.16 -16.67 8.83
CA PRO A 277 8.94 -16.56 7.39
C PRO A 277 7.51 -16.92 6.99
N TYR A 278 7.05 -16.40 5.84
CA TYR A 278 5.76 -16.71 5.24
C TYR A 278 5.44 -18.21 5.22
N ALA A 279 6.40 -19.04 4.79
CA ALA A 279 6.20 -20.50 4.72
C ALA A 279 5.82 -21.10 6.07
N GLU A 280 6.50 -20.69 7.15
CA GLU A 280 6.20 -21.18 8.50
C GLU A 280 4.84 -20.68 9.01
N ILE A 281 4.49 -19.42 8.71
CA ILE A 281 3.16 -18.88 9.03
C ILE A 281 2.07 -19.71 8.34
N MET A 282 2.25 -20.02 7.05
CA MET A 282 1.31 -20.85 6.29
C MET A 282 1.22 -22.27 6.84
N ASP A 283 2.35 -22.90 7.17
CA ASP A 283 2.37 -24.24 7.74
C ASP A 283 1.60 -24.31 9.06
N LYS A 284 1.75 -23.30 9.94
CA LYS A 284 0.98 -23.18 11.19
C LYS A 284 -0.53 -23.08 10.92
N VAL A 285 -0.94 -22.23 9.98
CA VAL A 285 -2.35 -22.03 9.64
C VAL A 285 -2.98 -23.28 9.03
N VAL A 286 -2.28 -23.95 8.12
CA VAL A 286 -2.75 -25.18 7.48
C VAL A 286 -2.84 -26.32 8.49
N SER A 287 -1.82 -26.50 9.34
CA SER A 287 -1.78 -27.58 10.34
C SER A 287 -2.88 -27.45 11.40
N ALA A 288 -3.31 -26.22 11.69
CA ALA A 288 -4.36 -25.95 12.65
C ALA A 288 -5.79 -26.08 12.07
N ASN A 289 -5.95 -26.36 10.77
CA ASN A 289 -7.24 -26.49 10.07
C ASN A 289 -8.19 -25.27 10.27
N VAL A 290 -7.66 -24.07 10.49
CA VAL A 290 -8.49 -22.87 10.75
C VAL A 290 -9.14 -22.33 9.46
N LEU A 291 -8.65 -22.74 8.29
CA LEU A 291 -9.18 -22.33 6.98
C LEU A 291 -10.18 -23.31 6.37
N THR A 292 -10.43 -24.47 6.97
CA THR A 292 -11.48 -25.39 6.51
C THR A 292 -12.84 -24.94 7.05
N VAL A 293 -13.58 -24.25 6.19
CA VAL A 293 -15.02 -23.98 6.31
C VAL A 293 -15.75 -24.80 5.24
#